data_AF-A0A8C3TDF9-F1
#
_entry.id   AF-A0A8C3TDF9-F1
#
_cell.length_a   1.000
_cell.length_b   1.000
_cell.length_c   1.000
_cell.angle_alpha   90.00
_cell.angle_beta   90.00
_cell.angle_gamma   90.00
#
_symmetry.space_group_name_H-M   'P 1'
#
loop_
_entity.id
_entity.type
_entity.pdbx_description
1 polymer ?
#
loop_
_entity_poly.entity_id
_entity_poly.type
_entity_poly.pdbx_seq_one_letter_code
_entity_poly.pdbx_strand_id
1 'polypeptide(L)'
;MYEFRSLTVHCSLKELRPRILISALGTLEAERKYESLLNCLSHPPAFTTVRVNTHLASVKQVKILLFEEIHKQFKGLSVPVLQHPELQDILLIPVIGPRKDLQKQSSEVIVGAQCGNSVLRGAHVFVPGIISASKFMKAGDVVSVYSDIEGKCKRGAKEFLGTKVFIGNGISELSRSEIFSSTDSLKGIGVRMTDPVYLSPSLDNVLSSYLFLQNLPSAVVSHVLNPQPGERILDMCAAPGGKTTHLATLMHDQGEVIAMDKIANKVKKIKQNASLLQLNCIKAFCCDGTKALATGKREDGQEGPPFSAESFDRILLDVPCSGMGQRPNMAYSWTLKEVTSYQPLQRKLFSMAVKLLKPGGILVYSTCTITLSENEEQVAWALETFPCLQLQSQEPRIGGEGMMGAGLSLDQLKLLQRFDPSSVTSRGMDINSLQDSREEDLILLANKDCIGFFIAKFIKLNSK
;
A
#
# COMPACT_ATOMS: atom_id res chain seq x y z
N MET A 1 16.82 17.62 -12.49
CA MET A 1 17.49 16.49 -11.80
C MET A 1 17.92 16.85 -10.37
N TYR A 2 18.02 18.14 -10.00
CA TYR A 2 18.51 18.56 -8.68
C TYR A 2 17.45 18.57 -7.55
N GLU A 3 16.17 18.87 -7.80
CA GLU A 3 15.16 18.96 -6.72
C GLU A 3 14.75 17.61 -6.10
N PHE A 4 14.74 16.51 -6.86
CA PHE A 4 14.46 15.17 -6.33
C PHE A 4 15.71 14.37 -5.92
N ARG A 5 16.90 14.68 -6.48
CA ARG A 5 18.16 14.04 -6.06
C ARG A 5 18.60 14.48 -4.66
N SER A 6 18.22 15.68 -4.22
CA SER A 6 18.57 16.18 -2.89
C SER A 6 17.61 15.71 -1.79
N LEU A 7 16.57 14.91 -2.11
CA LEU A 7 15.74 14.20 -1.14
C LEU A 7 16.51 13.00 -0.57
N THR A 8 17.72 13.27 -0.07
CA THR A 8 18.43 12.31 0.76
C THR A 8 17.61 12.17 2.03
N VAL A 9 17.04 10.99 2.26
CA VAL A 9 16.43 10.60 3.54
C VAL A 9 17.42 10.95 4.66
N HIS A 10 17.24 12.12 5.26
CA HIS A 10 18.14 12.64 6.27
C HIS A 10 17.82 11.94 7.58
N CYS A 11 18.83 11.26 8.13
CA CYS A 11 18.88 10.67 9.47
C CYS A 11 17.87 9.55 9.77
N SER A 12 18.32 8.29 9.66
CA SER A 12 18.13 7.19 10.63
C SER A 12 18.39 5.81 9.99
N LEU A 13 18.32 5.71 8.65
CA LEU A 13 18.41 4.41 7.96
C LEU A 13 19.85 3.93 7.67
N LYS A 14 20.87 4.80 7.79
CA LYS A 14 22.29 4.37 7.68
C LYS A 14 22.68 3.35 8.75
N GLU A 15 21.97 3.30 9.87
CA GLU A 15 22.19 2.30 10.93
C GLU A 15 21.49 0.96 10.65
N LEU A 16 20.49 0.95 9.76
CA LEU A 16 19.78 -0.25 9.28
C LEU A 16 20.50 -0.94 8.10
N ARG A 17 21.78 -0.62 7.88
CA ARG A 17 22.64 -1.29 6.89
C ARG A 17 22.63 -2.80 7.15
N PRO A 18 22.19 -3.63 6.20
CA PRO A 18 22.36 -5.07 6.34
C PRO A 18 23.85 -5.37 6.22
N ARG A 19 24.51 -5.66 7.36
CA ARG A 19 25.93 -6.08 7.40
C ARG A 19 26.21 -7.25 6.45
N ILE A 20 25.17 -8.03 6.14
CA ILE A 20 25.21 -9.21 5.27
C ILE A 20 25.17 -8.83 3.78
N LEU A 21 24.55 -7.71 3.40
CA LEU A 21 24.65 -7.21 2.02
C LEU A 21 26.08 -6.77 1.70
N ILE A 22 26.76 -6.17 2.70
CA ILE A 22 28.16 -5.75 2.60
C ILE A 22 29.08 -6.97 2.44
N SER A 23 28.81 -8.07 3.16
CA SER A 23 29.60 -9.30 3.01
C SER A 23 29.34 -10.04 1.70
N ALA A 24 28.14 -9.92 1.11
CA ALA A 24 27.76 -10.66 -0.10
C ALA A 24 28.08 -9.92 -1.41
N LEU A 25 27.97 -8.58 -1.45
CA LEU A 25 28.12 -7.76 -2.66
C LEU A 25 29.32 -6.79 -2.59
N GLY A 26 30.01 -6.74 -1.45
CA GLY A 26 31.00 -5.70 -1.15
C GLY A 26 30.35 -4.36 -0.78
N THR A 27 31.09 -3.54 -0.04
CA THR A 27 30.57 -2.30 0.57
C THR A 27 30.02 -1.31 -0.46
N LEU A 28 30.72 -1.13 -1.59
CA LEU A 28 30.38 -0.11 -2.58
C LEU A 28 29.10 -0.43 -3.37
N GLU A 29 28.88 -1.69 -3.74
CA GLU A 29 27.70 -2.11 -4.48
C GLU A 29 26.45 -2.10 -3.58
N ALA A 30 26.62 -2.53 -2.32
CA ALA A 30 25.58 -2.42 -1.30
C ALA A 30 25.14 -0.96 -1.06
N GLU A 31 26.10 -0.02 -1.00
CA GLU A 31 25.80 1.41 -0.85
C GLU A 31 25.05 1.96 -2.06
N ARG A 32 25.48 1.65 -3.30
CA ARG A 32 24.76 2.07 -4.51
C ARG A 32 23.34 1.53 -4.58
N LYS A 33 23.14 0.25 -4.24
CA LYS A 33 21.81 -0.37 -4.24
C LYS A 33 20.90 0.26 -3.19
N TYR A 34 21.46 0.58 -2.04
CA TYR A 34 20.75 1.27 -0.96
C TYR A 34 20.37 2.72 -1.33
N GLU A 35 21.28 3.49 -1.94
CA GLU A 35 20.96 4.83 -2.45
C GLU A 35 19.90 4.79 -3.55
N SER A 36 19.99 3.81 -4.46
CA SER A 36 18.97 3.55 -5.49
C SER A 36 17.60 3.27 -4.87
N LEU A 37 17.55 2.41 -3.84
CA LEU A 37 16.32 2.11 -3.10
C LEU A 37 15.71 3.37 -2.47
N LEU A 38 16.49 4.18 -1.76
CA LEU A 38 16.00 5.42 -1.16
C LEU A 38 15.46 6.39 -2.21
N ASN A 39 16.13 6.49 -3.36
CA ASN A 39 15.66 7.29 -4.47
C ASN A 39 14.32 6.76 -5.01
N CYS A 40 14.20 5.45 -5.29
CA CYS A 40 12.95 4.85 -5.75
C CYS A 40 11.79 5.05 -4.76
N LEU A 41 12.06 4.97 -3.45
CA LEU A 41 11.03 5.15 -2.42
C LEU A 41 10.35 6.52 -2.48
N SER A 42 11.10 7.58 -2.84
CA SER A 42 10.56 8.95 -2.94
C SER A 42 9.67 9.18 -4.18
N HIS A 43 9.68 8.27 -5.15
CA HIS A 43 8.94 8.39 -6.41
C HIS A 43 7.72 7.45 -6.40
N PRO A 44 6.58 7.86 -7.00
CA PRO A 44 5.42 6.98 -7.11
C PRO A 44 5.76 5.75 -7.97
N PRO A 45 5.05 4.62 -7.77
CA PRO A 45 5.12 3.49 -8.71
C PRO A 45 4.76 3.92 -10.13
N ALA A 46 5.36 3.30 -11.15
CA ALA A 46 5.03 3.57 -12.56
C ALA A 46 3.59 3.21 -12.95
N PHE A 47 2.86 2.48 -12.09
CA PHE A 47 1.48 2.07 -12.35
C PHE A 47 0.56 2.40 -11.19
N THR A 48 -0.59 2.98 -11.52
CA THR A 48 -1.76 2.98 -10.65
C THR A 48 -2.45 1.63 -10.82
N THR A 49 -2.69 0.96 -9.70
CA THR A 49 -3.24 -0.40 -9.67
C THR A 49 -4.60 -0.38 -8.99
N VAL A 50 -5.58 -0.99 -9.65
CA VAL A 50 -6.94 -1.08 -9.15
C VAL A 50 -7.41 -2.54 -9.20
N ARG A 51 -8.11 -2.94 -8.15
CA ARG A 51 -8.79 -4.22 -8.09
C ARG A 51 -10.24 -4.04 -8.51
N VAL A 52 -10.69 -4.91 -9.41
CA VAL A 52 -12.09 -5.01 -9.81
C VAL A 52 -12.86 -5.83 -8.79
N ASN A 53 -14.03 -5.34 -8.39
CA ASN A 53 -14.99 -6.11 -7.62
C ASN A 53 -15.75 -7.08 -8.54
N THR A 54 -15.18 -8.26 -8.76
CA THR A 54 -15.75 -9.29 -9.64
C THR A 54 -17.04 -9.90 -9.11
N HIS A 55 -17.43 -9.62 -7.86
CA HIS A 55 -18.76 -9.96 -7.36
C HIS A 55 -19.87 -9.16 -8.10
N LEU A 56 -19.61 -7.89 -8.42
CA LEU A 56 -20.63 -7.00 -8.98
C LEU A 56 -20.47 -6.73 -10.48
N ALA A 57 -19.26 -6.79 -11.01
CA ALA A 57 -19.00 -6.45 -12.40
C ALA A 57 -17.86 -7.28 -13.01
N SER A 58 -17.96 -7.56 -14.30
CA SER A 58 -16.86 -8.22 -15.03
C SER A 58 -15.67 -7.28 -15.25
N VAL A 59 -14.46 -7.83 -15.26
CA VAL A 59 -13.22 -7.06 -15.51
C VAL A 59 -13.27 -6.36 -16.87
N LYS A 60 -13.82 -7.02 -17.90
CA LYS A 60 -13.98 -6.45 -19.24
C LYS A 60 -14.86 -5.20 -19.22
N GLN A 61 -16.00 -5.25 -18.53
CA GLN A 61 -16.91 -4.11 -18.41
C GLN A 61 -16.24 -2.94 -17.67
N VAL A 62 -15.61 -3.23 -16.53
CA VAL A 62 -14.95 -2.19 -15.72
C VAL A 62 -13.76 -1.58 -16.45
N LYS A 63 -12.98 -2.38 -17.20
CA LYS A 63 -11.89 -1.89 -18.03
C LYS A 63 -12.36 -0.87 -19.07
N ILE A 64 -13.49 -1.09 -19.72
CA ILE A 64 -14.06 -0.15 -20.71
C ILE A 64 -14.48 1.15 -20.02
N LEU A 65 -15.28 1.05 -18.95
CA LEU A 65 -15.75 2.22 -18.20
C LEU A 65 -14.60 3.05 -17.65
N LEU A 66 -13.56 2.39 -17.15
CA LEU A 66 -12.38 3.03 -16.60
C LEU A 66 -11.54 3.71 -17.68
N PHE A 67 -11.41 3.08 -18.86
CA PHE A 67 -10.75 3.70 -20.01
C PHE A 67 -11.47 4.98 -20.45
N GLU A 68 -12.80 4.95 -20.57
CA GLU A 68 -13.61 6.13 -20.92
C GLU A 68 -13.45 7.27 -19.89
N GLU A 69 -13.48 6.93 -18.60
CA GLU A 69 -13.31 7.91 -17.53
C GLU A 69 -11.90 8.53 -17.55
N ILE A 70 -10.84 7.73 -17.73
CA ILE A 70 -9.47 8.23 -17.85
C ILE A 70 -9.33 9.12 -19.09
N HIS A 71 -9.90 8.71 -20.22
CA HIS A 71 -9.86 9.49 -21.45
C HIS A 71 -10.52 10.87 -21.27
N LYS A 72 -11.64 10.93 -20.54
CA LYS A 72 -12.30 12.17 -20.15
C LYS A 72 -11.45 13.02 -19.22
N GLN A 73 -10.88 12.43 -18.15
CA GLN A 73 -10.04 13.15 -17.19
C GLN A 73 -8.79 13.75 -17.84
N PHE A 74 -8.20 13.04 -18.81
CA PHE A 74 -6.98 13.48 -19.49
C PHE A 74 -7.26 14.23 -20.81
N LYS A 75 -8.47 14.81 -20.96
CA LYS A 75 -8.83 15.68 -22.09
C LYS A 75 -8.56 15.05 -23.46
N GLY A 76 -8.83 13.76 -23.60
CA GLY A 76 -8.64 13.02 -24.85
C GLY A 76 -7.29 12.33 -25.01
N LEU A 77 -6.37 12.45 -24.05
CA LEU A 77 -5.13 11.66 -24.07
C LEU A 77 -5.48 10.16 -23.88
N SER A 78 -5.04 9.32 -24.81
CA SER A 78 -5.24 7.87 -24.73
C SER A 78 -4.17 7.23 -23.84
N VAL A 79 -4.58 6.72 -22.68
CA VAL A 79 -3.73 5.93 -21.77
C VAL A 79 -4.33 4.53 -21.67
N PRO A 80 -3.55 3.47 -21.92
CA PRO A 80 -4.09 2.11 -21.92
C PRO A 80 -4.46 1.67 -20.50
N VAL A 81 -5.52 0.86 -20.41
CA VAL A 81 -5.88 0.14 -19.19
C VAL A 81 -5.57 -1.34 -19.43
N LEU A 82 -4.49 -1.83 -18.82
CA LEU A 82 -4.01 -3.20 -19.00
C LEU A 82 -4.68 -4.11 -17.98
N GLN A 83 -4.90 -5.37 -18.34
CA GLN A 83 -5.33 -6.40 -17.38
C GLN A 83 -4.13 -7.29 -17.05
N HIS A 84 -3.89 -7.54 -15.77
CA HIS A 84 -2.75 -8.38 -15.39
C HIS A 84 -3.02 -9.85 -15.76
N PRO A 85 -2.08 -10.55 -16.45
CA PRO A 85 -2.32 -11.90 -16.96
C PRO A 85 -2.50 -12.95 -15.86
N GLU A 86 -1.70 -12.87 -14.79
CA GLU A 86 -1.78 -13.81 -13.65
C GLU A 86 -2.76 -13.39 -12.55
N LEU A 87 -3.25 -12.14 -12.58
CA LEU A 87 -4.11 -11.56 -11.56
C LEU A 87 -5.34 -11.00 -12.27
N GLN A 88 -6.26 -11.90 -12.61
CA GLN A 88 -7.31 -11.61 -13.58
C GLN A 88 -8.25 -10.48 -13.16
N ASP A 89 -8.36 -10.20 -11.86
CA ASP A 89 -9.17 -9.14 -11.26
C ASP A 89 -8.44 -7.80 -11.08
N ILE A 90 -7.21 -7.66 -11.60
CA ILE A 90 -6.39 -6.46 -11.48
C ILE A 90 -6.26 -5.73 -12.82
N LEU A 91 -6.50 -4.41 -12.77
CA LEU A 91 -6.22 -3.50 -13.87
C LEU A 91 -5.04 -2.58 -13.52
N LEU A 92 -4.20 -2.33 -14.51
CA LEU A 92 -2.99 -1.53 -14.41
C LEU A 92 -3.14 -0.31 -15.32
N ILE A 93 -2.87 0.86 -14.76
CA ILE A 93 -2.91 2.14 -15.48
C ILE A 93 -1.52 2.76 -15.40
N PRO A 94 -0.81 2.94 -16.52
CA PRO A 94 0.50 3.58 -16.52
C PRO A 94 0.44 5.02 -16.00
N VAL A 95 1.48 5.43 -15.29
CA VAL A 95 1.64 6.79 -14.74
C VAL A 95 2.61 7.56 -15.63
N ILE A 96 2.17 8.70 -16.16
CA ILE A 96 3.00 9.56 -17.01
C ILE A 96 3.74 10.57 -16.13
N GLY A 97 5.07 10.54 -16.12
CA GLY A 97 5.91 11.46 -15.37
C GLY A 97 7.29 10.89 -15.02
N PRO A 98 8.20 11.72 -14.48
CA PRO A 98 7.97 13.09 -14.04
C PRO A 98 7.99 14.12 -15.18
N ARG A 99 6.98 15.00 -15.24
CA ARG A 99 6.92 16.17 -16.13
C ARG A 99 7.83 17.28 -15.61
N LYS A 100 8.78 17.73 -16.44
CA LYS A 100 9.84 18.69 -16.04
C LYS A 100 9.66 20.09 -16.63
N ASP A 101 8.75 20.21 -17.57
CA ASP A 101 8.39 21.40 -18.35
C ASP A 101 7.39 22.32 -17.62
N LEU A 102 6.95 21.95 -16.41
CA LEU A 102 5.97 22.69 -15.64
C LEU A 102 6.53 24.01 -15.08
N GLN A 103 5.90 25.12 -15.43
CA GLN A 103 6.25 26.44 -14.90
C GLN A 103 5.58 26.68 -13.54
N LYS A 104 6.39 27.03 -12.54
CA LYS A 104 5.93 27.38 -11.19
C LYS A 104 5.21 28.75 -11.21
N GLN A 105 4.13 28.84 -10.45
CA GLN A 105 3.30 30.03 -10.29
C GLN A 105 3.73 30.84 -9.06
N SER A 106 3.36 32.11 -9.02
CA SER A 106 3.64 33.00 -7.88
C SER A 106 2.73 32.73 -6.68
N SER A 107 1.52 32.23 -6.92
CA SER A 107 0.60 31.79 -5.87
C SER A 107 0.91 30.34 -5.48
N GLU A 108 1.12 30.09 -4.20
CA GLU A 108 1.56 28.80 -3.68
C GLU A 108 0.56 28.23 -2.68
N VAL A 109 0.42 26.90 -2.70
CA VAL A 109 -0.30 26.12 -1.69
C VAL A 109 0.64 25.06 -1.14
N ILE A 110 0.68 24.90 0.17
CA ILE A 110 1.53 23.94 0.86
C ILE A 110 0.65 22.92 1.56
N VAL A 111 0.93 21.66 1.28
CA VAL A 111 0.24 20.50 1.85
C VAL A 111 1.19 19.69 2.73
N GLY A 112 0.63 18.91 3.65
CA GLY A 112 1.45 17.98 4.45
C GLY A 112 1.99 16.82 3.61
N ALA A 113 3.09 16.20 4.06
CA ALA A 113 3.76 15.09 3.38
C ALA A 113 2.82 13.99 2.87
N GLN A 114 1.87 13.54 3.69
CA GLN A 114 0.91 12.48 3.31
C GLN A 114 -0.07 12.93 2.21
N CYS A 115 -0.50 14.19 2.24
CA CYS A 115 -1.31 14.76 1.18
C CYS A 115 -0.48 14.90 -0.11
N GLY A 116 0.79 15.31 0.00
CA GLY A 116 1.73 15.34 -1.12
C GLY A 116 1.92 13.97 -1.76
N ASN A 117 2.11 12.92 -0.96
CA ASN A 117 2.21 11.54 -1.45
C ASN A 117 0.92 11.10 -2.18
N SER A 118 -0.24 11.53 -1.70
CA SER A 118 -1.55 11.23 -2.33
C SER A 118 -1.71 11.95 -3.67
N VAL A 119 -1.28 13.21 -3.77
CA VAL A 119 -1.30 13.98 -5.02
C VAL A 119 -0.37 13.36 -6.07
N LEU A 120 0.81 12.91 -5.67
CA LEU A 120 1.74 12.17 -6.55
C LEU A 120 1.16 10.83 -7.05
N ARG A 121 0.08 10.35 -6.44
CA ARG A 121 -0.67 9.14 -6.84
C ARG A 121 -1.97 9.47 -7.59
N GLY A 122 -2.17 10.74 -8.00
CA GLY A 122 -3.32 11.18 -8.81
C GLY A 122 -4.45 11.86 -8.02
N ALA A 123 -4.33 12.03 -6.71
CA ALA A 123 -5.37 12.69 -5.93
C ALA A 123 -5.40 14.21 -6.16
N HIS A 124 -6.58 14.81 -6.03
CA HIS A 124 -6.71 16.25 -5.81
C HIS A 124 -6.31 16.62 -4.37
N VAL A 125 -6.07 17.91 -4.13
CA VAL A 125 -5.81 18.39 -2.77
C VAL A 125 -7.14 18.67 -2.09
N PHE A 126 -7.45 17.92 -1.03
CA PHE A 126 -8.61 18.17 -0.20
C PHE A 126 -8.29 19.19 0.89
N VAL A 127 -9.29 19.99 1.29
CA VAL A 127 -9.14 21.09 2.25
C VAL A 127 -8.40 20.70 3.54
N PRO A 128 -8.67 19.54 4.18
CA PRO A 128 -7.96 19.16 5.41
C PRO A 128 -6.44 19.02 5.24
N GLY A 129 -5.97 18.70 4.03
CA GLY A 129 -4.56 18.52 3.69
C GLY A 129 -3.80 19.82 3.45
N ILE A 130 -4.49 20.96 3.28
CA ILE A 130 -3.87 22.27 3.09
C ILE A 130 -3.36 22.81 4.43
N ILE A 131 -2.06 23.10 4.49
CA ILE A 131 -1.39 23.65 5.67
C ILE A 131 -1.19 25.16 5.52
N SER A 132 -0.75 25.61 4.35
CA SER A 132 -0.48 27.02 4.07
C SER A 132 -0.89 27.38 2.64
N ALA A 133 -1.17 28.66 2.39
CA ALA A 133 -1.55 29.17 1.08
C ALA A 133 -1.15 30.65 0.94
N SER A 134 -0.89 31.14 -0.26
CA SER A 134 -0.53 32.56 -0.48
C SER A 134 -1.58 33.53 0.07
N LYS A 135 -1.12 34.66 0.63
CA LYS A 135 -1.95 35.64 1.34
C LYS A 135 -3.17 36.13 0.52
N PHE A 136 -2.98 36.31 -0.78
CA PHE A 136 -3.99 36.90 -1.68
C PHE A 136 -4.68 35.87 -2.59
N MET A 137 -4.51 34.57 -2.30
CA MET A 137 -5.11 33.49 -3.10
C MET A 137 -6.65 33.54 -3.04
N LYS A 138 -7.27 33.51 -4.23
CA LYS A 138 -8.71 33.46 -4.46
C LYS A 138 -9.11 32.13 -5.11
N ALA A 139 -10.41 31.81 -5.04
CA ALA A 139 -10.97 30.74 -5.85
C ALA A 139 -10.82 31.08 -7.35
N GLY A 140 -10.45 30.09 -8.15
CA GLY A 140 -10.13 30.22 -9.57
C GLY A 140 -8.66 30.50 -9.89
N ASP A 141 -7.84 30.87 -8.89
CA ASP A 141 -6.42 31.13 -9.12
C ASP A 141 -5.69 29.84 -9.53
N VAL A 142 -4.78 29.96 -10.50
CA VAL A 142 -3.81 28.91 -10.80
C VAL A 142 -2.68 28.99 -9.78
N VAL A 143 -2.45 27.90 -9.05
CA VAL A 143 -1.51 27.83 -7.93
C VAL A 143 -0.50 26.70 -8.13
N SER A 144 0.72 26.91 -7.63
CA SER A 144 1.70 25.84 -7.49
C SER A 144 1.55 25.17 -6.13
N VAL A 145 1.41 23.85 -6.15
CA VAL A 145 1.28 23.04 -4.95
C VAL A 145 2.62 22.45 -4.56
N TYR A 146 2.97 22.57 -3.28
CA TYR A 146 4.18 22.03 -2.70
C TYR A 146 3.88 21.14 -1.51
N SER A 147 4.69 20.09 -1.34
CA SER A 147 4.66 19.22 -0.16
C SER A 147 5.68 19.68 0.88
N ASP A 148 5.23 19.91 2.12
CA ASP A 148 6.09 20.05 3.30
C ASP A 148 6.48 18.65 3.80
N ILE A 149 7.64 18.20 3.36
CA ILE A 149 8.17 16.87 3.66
C ILE A 149 8.73 16.78 5.09
N GLU A 150 9.16 17.90 5.67
CA GLU A 150 9.74 17.93 7.02
C GLU A 150 8.68 18.14 8.11
N GLY A 151 7.45 18.50 7.72
CA GLY A 151 6.35 18.76 8.66
C GLY A 151 6.57 20.00 9.52
N LYS A 152 7.34 20.98 9.03
CA LYS A 152 7.71 22.19 9.79
C LYS A 152 6.78 23.37 9.52
N CYS A 153 5.95 23.31 8.49
CA CYS A 153 5.01 24.35 8.13
C CYS A 153 3.87 24.40 9.16
N LYS A 154 3.64 25.58 9.75
CA LYS A 154 2.53 25.78 10.70
C LYS A 154 1.24 26.04 9.93
N ARG A 155 0.15 25.39 10.34
CA ARG A 155 -1.17 25.58 9.72
C ARG A 155 -1.57 27.06 9.76
N GLY A 156 -1.97 27.60 8.60
CA GLY A 156 -2.32 29.00 8.44
C GLY A 156 -1.13 29.94 8.25
N ALA A 157 0.11 29.47 8.09
CA ALA A 157 1.22 30.33 7.67
C ALA A 157 0.90 31.00 6.33
N LYS A 158 1.40 32.23 6.10
CA LYS A 158 1.22 32.98 4.85
C LYS A 158 2.35 32.74 3.85
N GLU A 159 3.51 32.36 4.37
CA GLU A 159 4.75 32.09 3.65
C GLU A 159 5.48 30.95 4.37
N PHE A 160 6.27 30.19 3.63
CA PHE A 160 7.10 29.11 4.17
C PHE A 160 8.43 29.06 3.42
N LEU A 161 9.51 29.23 4.17
CA LEU A 161 10.89 29.23 3.67
C LEU A 161 11.62 27.89 3.93
N GLY A 162 10.92 26.91 4.51
CA GLY A 162 11.48 25.58 4.74
C GLY A 162 11.54 24.73 3.47
N THR A 163 12.03 23.50 3.62
CA THR A 163 12.13 22.54 2.53
C THR A 163 10.74 22.19 1.99
N LYS A 164 10.50 22.51 0.71
CA LYS A 164 9.24 22.24 0.01
C LYS A 164 9.51 21.55 -1.32
N VAL A 165 8.73 20.52 -1.64
CA VAL A 165 8.85 19.77 -2.91
C VAL A 165 7.71 20.16 -3.83
N PHE A 166 8.02 20.60 -5.04
CA PHE A 166 7.01 20.92 -6.04
C PHE A 166 6.32 19.64 -6.53
N ILE A 167 4.99 19.58 -6.44
CA ILE A 167 4.20 18.39 -6.83
C ILE A 167 3.24 18.66 -7.99
N GLY A 168 3.12 19.91 -8.44
CA GLY A 168 2.39 20.29 -9.64
C GLY A 168 1.63 21.61 -9.50
N ASN A 169 0.92 21.97 -10.56
CA ASN A 169 -0.01 23.10 -10.55
C ASN A 169 -1.47 22.64 -10.51
N GLY A 170 -2.33 23.48 -10.00
CA GLY A 170 -3.77 23.26 -9.99
C GLY A 170 -4.56 24.56 -9.90
N ILE A 171 -5.88 24.44 -9.93
CA ILE A 171 -6.82 25.54 -9.77
C ILE A 171 -7.36 25.48 -8.33
N SER A 172 -7.25 26.59 -7.60
CA SER A 172 -7.82 26.69 -6.26
C SER A 172 -9.34 26.78 -6.35
N GLU A 173 -10.05 25.90 -5.63
CA GLU A 173 -11.52 25.92 -5.55
C GLU A 173 -12.00 26.86 -4.44
N LEU A 174 -11.09 27.25 -3.54
CA LEU A 174 -11.37 28.10 -2.39
C LEU A 174 -10.34 29.22 -2.27
N SER A 175 -10.73 30.32 -1.65
CA SER A 175 -9.81 31.36 -1.20
C SER A 175 -9.08 30.95 0.08
N ARG A 176 -7.97 31.63 0.37
CA ARG A 176 -7.26 31.44 1.65
C ARG A 176 -8.15 31.71 2.86
N SER A 177 -8.99 32.74 2.79
CA SER A 177 -9.93 33.07 3.86
C SER A 177 -10.84 31.89 4.13
N GLU A 178 -11.51 31.34 3.13
CA GLU A 178 -12.45 30.22 3.30
C GLU A 178 -11.79 28.99 3.95
N ILE A 179 -10.55 28.68 3.57
CA ILE A 179 -9.80 27.54 4.11
C ILE A 179 -9.46 27.70 5.60
N PHE A 180 -9.13 28.92 6.07
CA PHE A 180 -8.59 29.14 7.42
C PHE A 180 -9.48 29.96 8.36
N SER A 181 -10.57 30.56 7.87
CA SER A 181 -11.52 31.34 8.68
C SER A 181 -12.79 30.57 9.05
N SER A 182 -12.99 29.38 8.48
CA SER A 182 -14.15 28.54 8.76
C SER A 182 -14.02 27.89 10.15
N THR A 183 -15.01 28.10 11.01
CA THR A 183 -15.13 27.44 12.32
C THR A 183 -15.44 25.95 12.19
N ASP A 184 -16.05 25.55 11.08
CA ASP A 184 -16.30 24.16 10.73
C ASP A 184 -15.17 23.60 9.85
N SER A 185 -14.81 22.34 10.08
CA SER A 185 -13.89 21.62 9.23
C SER A 185 -14.49 21.40 7.84
N LEU A 186 -14.24 22.33 6.92
CA LEU A 186 -14.62 22.20 5.52
C LEU A 186 -14.05 20.90 4.93
N LYS A 187 -14.90 20.18 4.20
CA LYS A 187 -14.55 18.95 3.47
C LYS A 187 -14.81 19.18 1.99
N GLY A 188 -13.96 18.61 1.15
CA GLY A 188 -14.04 18.75 -0.30
C GLY A 188 -12.69 19.09 -0.91
N ILE A 189 -12.70 19.31 -2.23
CA ILE A 189 -11.52 19.69 -2.99
C ILE A 189 -11.19 21.14 -2.67
N GLY A 190 -9.95 21.38 -2.21
CA GLY A 190 -9.40 22.72 -2.04
C GLY A 190 -8.60 23.17 -3.25
N VAL A 191 -7.81 22.27 -3.86
CA VAL A 191 -7.11 22.52 -5.14
C VAL A 191 -7.33 21.35 -6.08
N ARG A 192 -7.90 21.64 -7.25
CA ARG A 192 -8.02 20.70 -8.35
C ARG A 192 -6.71 20.68 -9.13
N MET A 193 -5.96 19.60 -9.01
CA MET A 193 -4.71 19.42 -9.75
C MET A 193 -4.97 19.36 -11.26
N THR A 194 -4.35 20.24 -12.03
CA THR A 194 -4.49 20.30 -13.50
C THR A 194 -3.21 19.83 -14.20
N ASP A 195 -2.06 20.17 -13.62
CA ASP A 195 -0.75 19.88 -14.17
C ASP A 195 0.15 19.28 -13.08
N PRO A 196 -0.13 18.03 -12.65
CA PRO A 196 0.69 17.34 -11.68
C PRO A 196 2.04 16.93 -12.28
N VAL A 197 3.08 16.81 -11.44
CA VAL A 197 4.39 16.27 -11.85
C VAL A 197 4.26 14.83 -12.37
N TYR A 198 3.38 14.05 -11.74
CA TYR A 198 2.99 12.71 -12.18
C TYR A 198 1.51 12.70 -12.51
N LEU A 199 1.20 12.43 -13.78
CA LEU A 199 -0.16 12.30 -14.26
C LEU A 199 -0.64 10.87 -14.01
N SER A 200 -1.39 10.71 -12.93
CA SER A 200 -2.17 9.52 -12.59
C SER A 200 -3.65 9.90 -12.51
N PRO A 201 -4.58 9.00 -12.83
CA PRO A 201 -6.00 9.33 -12.80
C PRO A 201 -6.49 9.53 -11.36
N SER A 202 -7.45 10.44 -11.19
CA SER A 202 -8.15 10.60 -9.92
C SER A 202 -9.28 9.57 -9.88
N LEU A 203 -9.21 8.66 -8.92
CA LEU A 203 -10.18 7.57 -8.76
C LEU A 203 -11.13 7.80 -7.58
N ASP A 204 -11.18 9.03 -7.07
CA ASP A 204 -12.13 9.40 -6.02
C ASP A 204 -13.56 9.40 -6.57
N ASN A 205 -14.44 8.62 -5.95
CA ASN A 205 -15.84 8.40 -6.37
C ASN A 205 -16.04 7.87 -7.80
N VAL A 206 -15.00 7.37 -8.46
CA VAL A 206 -15.09 6.72 -9.78
C VAL A 206 -15.42 5.25 -9.59
N LEU A 207 -16.56 4.81 -10.11
CA LEU A 207 -16.99 3.41 -10.10
C LEU A 207 -16.86 2.76 -8.71
N SER A 208 -17.28 3.48 -7.66
CA SER A 208 -16.93 3.19 -6.26
C SER A 208 -17.38 1.81 -5.73
N SER A 209 -18.40 1.20 -6.33
CA SER A 209 -18.83 -0.17 -6.04
C SER A 209 -18.06 -1.24 -6.83
N TYR A 210 -17.41 -0.85 -7.93
CA TYR A 210 -16.72 -1.76 -8.85
C TYR A 210 -15.21 -1.75 -8.71
N LEU A 211 -14.63 -0.71 -8.10
CA LEU A 211 -13.20 -0.54 -7.96
C LEU A 211 -12.76 -0.42 -6.51
N PHE A 212 -11.59 -0.98 -6.23
CA PHE A 212 -10.85 -0.73 -4.99
C PHE A 212 -9.40 -0.41 -5.34
N LEU A 213 -8.91 0.77 -4.92
CA LEU A 213 -7.52 1.15 -5.14
C LEU A 213 -6.60 0.33 -4.23
N GLN A 214 -5.78 -0.53 -4.83
CA GLN A 214 -4.97 -1.50 -4.10
C GLN A 214 -3.66 -1.72 -4.84
N ASN A 215 -2.54 -1.56 -4.13
CA ASN A 215 -1.22 -1.82 -4.69
C ASN A 215 -1.12 -3.28 -5.15
N LEU A 216 -0.44 -3.51 -6.27
CA LEU A 216 -0.24 -4.85 -6.85
C LEU A 216 0.19 -5.92 -5.81
N PRO A 217 1.25 -5.72 -4.99
CA PRO A 217 1.64 -6.73 -4.01
C PRO A 217 0.56 -7.03 -2.96
N SER A 218 -0.25 -6.02 -2.62
CA SER A 218 -1.36 -6.21 -1.68
C SER A 218 -2.51 -7.02 -2.28
N ALA A 219 -2.69 -7.02 -3.61
CA ALA A 219 -3.63 -7.90 -4.28
C ALA A 219 -3.07 -9.34 -4.38
N VAL A 220 -1.77 -9.48 -4.67
CA VAL A 220 -1.08 -10.78 -4.70
C VAL A 220 -1.29 -11.57 -3.41
N VAL A 221 -1.27 -10.90 -2.24
CA VAL A 221 -1.49 -11.55 -0.94
C VAL A 221 -2.78 -12.38 -0.89
N SER A 222 -3.90 -11.83 -1.36
CA SER A 222 -5.19 -12.53 -1.33
C SER A 222 -5.20 -13.75 -2.26
N HIS A 223 -4.58 -13.63 -3.43
CA HIS A 223 -4.41 -14.73 -4.39
C HIS A 223 -3.48 -15.82 -3.83
N VAL A 224 -2.38 -15.45 -3.19
CA VAL A 224 -1.44 -16.39 -2.53
C VAL A 224 -2.09 -17.15 -1.38
N LEU A 225 -2.98 -16.49 -0.62
CA LEU A 225 -3.78 -17.15 0.41
C LEU A 225 -4.75 -18.18 -0.19
N ASN A 226 -5.21 -17.94 -1.42
CA ASN A 226 -6.08 -18.82 -2.20
C ASN A 226 -7.32 -19.31 -1.41
N PRO A 227 -8.18 -18.38 -0.96
CA PRO A 227 -9.37 -18.71 -0.19
C PRO A 227 -10.38 -19.49 -1.04
N GLN A 228 -10.98 -20.56 -0.49
CA GLN A 228 -12.02 -21.32 -1.21
C GLN A 228 -13.42 -20.93 -0.72
N PRO A 229 -14.44 -20.96 -1.61
CA PRO A 229 -15.84 -20.82 -1.21
C PRO A 229 -16.22 -21.79 -0.08
N GLY A 230 -16.91 -21.27 0.95
CA GLY A 230 -17.37 -22.04 2.10
C GLY A 230 -16.37 -22.14 3.26
N GLU A 231 -15.12 -21.70 3.08
CA GLU A 231 -14.12 -21.71 4.15
C GLU A 231 -14.35 -20.60 5.18
N ARG A 232 -13.72 -20.78 6.35
CA ARG A 232 -13.70 -19.78 7.42
C ARG A 232 -12.32 -19.15 7.52
N ILE A 233 -12.24 -17.86 7.23
CA ILE A 233 -10.99 -17.11 7.07
C ILE A 233 -10.89 -16.00 8.11
N LEU A 234 -9.70 -15.82 8.69
CA LEU A 234 -9.40 -14.73 9.61
C LEU A 234 -8.42 -13.74 9.00
N ASP A 235 -8.79 -12.47 8.94
CA ASP A 235 -7.89 -11.34 8.71
C ASP A 235 -7.66 -10.62 10.05
N MET A 236 -6.49 -10.82 10.65
CA MET A 236 -6.21 -10.37 12.03
C MET A 236 -5.95 -8.87 12.17
N CYS A 237 -5.61 -8.18 11.08
CA CYS A 237 -5.21 -6.78 11.05
C CYS A 237 -5.81 -6.12 9.79
N ALA A 238 -7.12 -6.17 9.71
CA ALA A 238 -7.86 -6.05 8.46
C ALA A 238 -7.97 -4.64 7.89
N ALA A 239 -7.83 -3.59 8.70
CA ALA A 239 -8.21 -2.26 8.25
C ALA A 239 -7.25 -1.67 7.19
N PRO A 240 -7.78 -0.97 6.17
CA PRO A 240 -9.17 -0.54 5.99
C PRO A 240 -10.10 -1.55 5.29
N GLY A 241 -9.68 -2.81 5.10
CA GLY A 241 -10.49 -3.89 4.54
C GLY A 241 -10.20 -4.22 3.08
N GLY A 242 -9.09 -3.73 2.51
CA GLY A 242 -8.74 -3.97 1.11
C GLY A 242 -8.52 -5.46 0.81
N LYS A 243 -7.71 -6.13 1.63
CA LYS A 243 -7.46 -7.58 1.53
C LYS A 243 -8.68 -8.37 1.99
N THR A 244 -9.31 -7.98 3.10
CA THR A 244 -10.55 -8.60 3.59
C THR A 244 -11.65 -8.69 2.52
N THR A 245 -11.95 -7.57 1.85
CA THR A 245 -12.97 -7.54 0.80
C THR A 245 -12.54 -8.30 -0.45
N HIS A 246 -11.24 -8.35 -0.73
CA HIS A 246 -10.68 -9.18 -1.80
C HIS A 246 -10.87 -10.68 -1.50
N LEU A 247 -10.58 -11.12 -0.28
CA LEU A 247 -10.81 -12.50 0.15
C LEU A 247 -12.27 -12.92 -0.03
N ALA A 248 -13.21 -12.09 0.45
CA ALA A 248 -14.64 -12.33 0.26
C ALA A 248 -15.04 -12.37 -1.22
N THR A 249 -14.45 -11.50 -2.06
CA THR A 249 -14.68 -11.49 -3.51
C THR A 249 -14.21 -12.79 -4.17
N LEU A 250 -13.01 -13.29 -3.81
CA LEU A 250 -12.46 -14.55 -4.33
C LEU A 250 -13.25 -15.78 -3.89
N MET A 251 -13.89 -15.70 -2.72
CA MET A 251 -14.81 -16.74 -2.23
C MET A 251 -16.22 -16.65 -2.82
N HIS A 252 -16.46 -15.73 -3.75
CA HIS A 252 -17.80 -15.45 -4.30
C HIS A 252 -18.85 -15.13 -3.23
N ASP A 253 -18.44 -14.43 -2.17
CA ASP A 253 -19.27 -14.13 -1.00
C ASP A 253 -19.85 -15.38 -0.30
N GLN A 254 -19.26 -16.57 -0.50
CA GLN A 254 -19.67 -17.84 0.12
C GLN A 254 -18.68 -18.26 1.20
N GLY A 255 -19.14 -18.44 2.44
CA GLY A 255 -18.29 -18.82 3.59
C GLY A 255 -18.31 -17.74 4.67
N GLU A 256 -17.21 -17.59 5.42
CA GLU A 256 -17.10 -16.57 6.46
C GLU A 256 -15.72 -15.92 6.48
N VAL A 257 -15.68 -14.59 6.35
CA VAL A 257 -14.46 -13.79 6.51
C VAL A 257 -14.55 -12.94 7.77
N ILE A 258 -13.83 -13.36 8.80
CA ILE A 258 -13.71 -12.63 10.06
C ILE A 258 -12.61 -11.59 9.93
N ALA A 259 -12.96 -10.32 10.11
CA ALA A 259 -12.05 -9.19 10.02
C ALA A 259 -11.86 -8.56 11.40
N MET A 260 -10.62 -8.41 11.86
CA MET A 260 -10.31 -7.77 13.14
C MET A 260 -9.42 -6.55 12.97
N ASP A 261 -9.69 -5.50 13.74
CA ASP A 261 -8.76 -4.41 13.96
C ASP A 261 -8.93 -3.86 15.39
N LYS A 262 -7.86 -3.31 15.96
CA LYS A 262 -7.85 -2.78 17.33
C LYS A 262 -8.64 -1.47 17.47
N ILE A 263 -8.80 -0.71 16.38
CA ILE A 263 -9.34 0.65 16.41
C ILE A 263 -10.77 0.66 15.85
N ALA A 264 -11.74 1.08 16.67
CA ALA A 264 -13.16 1.08 16.30
C ALA A 264 -13.47 1.86 15.00
N ASN A 265 -12.85 3.03 14.80
CA ASN A 265 -13.02 3.82 13.57
C ASN A 265 -12.53 3.08 12.32
N LYS A 266 -11.45 2.30 12.46
CA LYS A 266 -10.92 1.46 11.39
C LYS A 266 -11.85 0.30 11.07
N VAL A 267 -12.44 -0.33 12.09
CA VAL A 267 -13.48 -1.36 11.91
C VAL A 267 -14.72 -0.80 11.22
N LYS A 268 -15.15 0.41 11.59
CA LYS A 268 -16.25 1.09 10.88
C LYS A 268 -15.93 1.26 9.39
N LYS A 269 -14.68 1.57 9.04
CA LYS A 269 -14.25 1.67 7.64
C LYS A 269 -14.27 0.32 6.91
N ILE A 270 -13.89 -0.77 7.57
CA ILE A 270 -14.04 -2.14 7.02
C ILE A 270 -15.51 -2.41 6.69
N LYS A 271 -16.43 -2.15 7.63
CA LYS A 271 -17.88 -2.34 7.42
C LYS A 271 -18.43 -1.48 6.29
N GLN A 272 -17.99 -0.23 6.20
CA GLN A 272 -18.37 0.67 5.10
C GLN A 272 -17.90 0.15 3.74
N ASN A 273 -16.65 -0.33 3.66
CA ASN A 273 -16.11 -0.86 2.41
C ASN A 273 -16.77 -2.20 2.03
N ALA A 274 -17.05 -3.09 2.99
CA ALA A 274 -17.80 -4.32 2.76
C ALA A 274 -19.22 -4.03 2.22
N SER A 275 -19.93 -3.07 2.84
CA SER A 275 -21.26 -2.64 2.39
C SER A 275 -21.23 -1.98 1.00
N LEU A 276 -20.23 -1.11 0.73
CA LEU A 276 -20.07 -0.45 -0.57
C LEU A 276 -19.84 -1.47 -1.71
N LEU A 277 -19.08 -2.54 -1.42
CA LEU A 277 -18.78 -3.61 -2.36
C LEU A 277 -19.82 -4.76 -2.34
N GLN A 278 -20.86 -4.64 -1.52
CA GLN A 278 -21.96 -5.60 -1.35
C GLN A 278 -21.51 -7.01 -0.94
N LEU A 279 -20.56 -7.10 -0.02
CA LEU A 279 -20.04 -8.37 0.50
C LEU A 279 -20.64 -8.68 1.88
N ASN A 280 -21.37 -9.79 2.00
CA ASN A 280 -22.15 -10.15 3.18
C ASN A 280 -21.44 -11.19 4.06
N CYS A 281 -20.49 -11.95 3.53
CA CYS A 281 -19.76 -12.96 4.30
C CYS A 281 -18.74 -12.36 5.28
N ILE A 282 -18.55 -11.03 5.27
CA ILE A 282 -17.58 -10.31 6.09
C ILE A 282 -18.19 -9.94 7.45
N LYS A 283 -17.60 -10.45 8.54
CA LYS A 283 -17.93 -10.03 9.91
C LYS A 283 -16.75 -9.29 10.54
N ALA A 284 -16.92 -7.99 10.80
CA ALA A 284 -15.85 -7.13 11.30
C ALA A 284 -15.99 -6.78 12.80
N PHE A 285 -14.93 -7.02 13.57
CA PHE A 285 -14.89 -6.87 15.03
C PHE A 285 -13.77 -5.94 15.49
N CYS A 286 -14.06 -5.13 16.52
CA CYS A 286 -13.05 -4.33 17.22
C CYS A 286 -12.39 -5.18 18.31
N CYS A 287 -11.20 -5.70 18.04
CA CYS A 287 -10.51 -6.63 18.92
C CYS A 287 -8.99 -6.45 18.83
N ASP A 288 -8.30 -6.64 19.95
CA ASP A 288 -6.84 -6.77 19.95
C ASP A 288 -6.48 -8.18 19.50
N GLY A 289 -5.89 -8.30 18.30
CA GLY A 289 -5.49 -9.60 17.72
C GLY A 289 -4.54 -10.41 18.61
N THR A 290 -3.81 -9.78 19.54
CA THR A 290 -2.96 -10.50 20.52
C THR A 290 -3.75 -11.24 21.59
N LYS A 291 -5.06 -10.99 21.68
CA LYS A 291 -6.01 -11.60 22.62
C LYS A 291 -7.16 -12.32 21.91
N ALA A 292 -6.95 -12.67 20.64
CA ALA A 292 -7.99 -13.29 19.82
C ALA A 292 -8.29 -14.75 20.17
N LEU A 293 -7.46 -15.41 20.97
CA LEU A 293 -7.64 -16.79 21.43
C LEU A 293 -8.46 -16.84 22.72
N ALA A 294 -9.48 -17.69 22.77
CA ALA A 294 -10.27 -17.93 23.97
C ALA A 294 -9.49 -18.78 24.99
N THR A 295 -9.48 -18.37 26.26
CA THR A 295 -8.78 -19.05 27.36
C THR A 295 -9.71 -19.89 28.25
N GLY A 296 -11.00 -19.98 27.92
CA GLY A 296 -12.02 -20.70 28.69
C GLY A 296 -13.15 -21.24 27.82
N LYS A 297 -14.19 -21.82 28.44
CA LYS A 297 -15.40 -22.26 27.73
C LYS A 297 -16.06 -21.04 27.07
N ARG A 298 -16.30 -21.12 25.75
CA ARG A 298 -17.12 -20.14 25.04
C ARG A 298 -18.59 -20.44 25.33
N GLU A 299 -19.39 -19.38 25.38
CA GLU A 299 -20.85 -19.53 25.37
C GLU A 299 -21.29 -20.08 24.01
N ASP A 300 -22.24 -21.02 24.03
CA ASP A 300 -22.82 -21.58 22.82
C ASP A 300 -23.44 -20.44 21.98
N GLY A 301 -23.07 -20.35 20.70
CA GLY A 301 -23.55 -19.31 19.79
C GLY A 301 -22.75 -18.00 19.76
N GLN A 302 -21.63 -17.88 20.48
CA GLN A 302 -20.78 -16.69 20.37
C GLN A 302 -20.13 -16.60 18.97
N GLU A 303 -20.56 -15.64 18.15
CA GLU A 303 -20.01 -15.45 16.80
C GLU A 303 -18.70 -14.64 16.76
N GLY A 304 -18.46 -13.79 17.76
CA GLY A 304 -17.33 -12.86 17.81
C GLY A 304 -16.08 -13.36 18.56
N PRO A 305 -14.99 -12.59 18.52
CA PRO A 305 -13.78 -12.88 19.28
C PRO A 305 -14.02 -12.78 20.79
N PRO A 306 -13.26 -13.51 21.64
CA PRO A 306 -12.18 -14.41 21.25
C PRO A 306 -12.68 -15.74 20.67
N PHE A 307 -11.84 -16.39 19.84
CA PHE A 307 -12.15 -17.61 19.12
C PHE A 307 -11.47 -18.83 19.71
N SER A 308 -12.07 -20.01 19.52
CA SER A 308 -11.44 -21.28 19.90
C SER A 308 -10.16 -21.53 19.11
N ALA A 309 -9.24 -22.29 19.71
CA ALA A 309 -8.06 -22.79 19.00
C ALA A 309 -8.48 -23.57 17.74
N GLU A 310 -7.63 -23.54 16.72
CA GLU A 310 -7.77 -24.36 15.52
C GLU A 310 -9.16 -24.26 14.86
N SER A 311 -9.69 -23.05 14.73
CA SER A 311 -11.05 -22.79 14.27
C SER A 311 -11.14 -22.11 12.89
N PHE A 312 -10.01 -21.80 12.28
CA PHE A 312 -9.92 -21.16 10.95
C PHE A 312 -9.19 -22.03 9.95
N ASP A 313 -9.73 -22.13 8.74
CA ASP A 313 -9.13 -22.87 7.63
C ASP A 313 -7.93 -22.11 7.07
N ARG A 314 -8.04 -20.77 7.05
CA ARG A 314 -6.97 -19.87 6.59
C ARG A 314 -6.87 -18.63 7.45
N ILE A 315 -5.65 -18.13 7.62
CA ILE A 315 -5.39 -16.88 8.33
C ILE A 315 -4.51 -15.98 7.47
N LEU A 316 -4.98 -14.76 7.26
CA LEU A 316 -4.19 -13.65 6.76
C LEU A 316 -3.67 -12.83 7.95
N LEU A 317 -2.35 -12.65 7.95
CA LEU A 317 -1.63 -11.86 8.92
C LEU A 317 -0.88 -10.71 8.22
N ASP A 318 -1.65 -9.70 7.82
CA ASP A 318 -1.17 -8.41 7.29
C ASP A 318 -0.79 -7.48 8.45
N VAL A 319 0.36 -7.74 9.06
CA VAL A 319 0.72 -7.12 10.34
C VAL A 319 0.99 -5.62 10.22
N PRO A 320 0.74 -4.83 11.29
CA PRO A 320 1.31 -3.50 11.40
C PRO A 320 2.84 -3.59 11.34
N CYS A 321 3.43 -2.74 10.51
CA CYS A 321 4.86 -2.67 10.26
C CYS A 321 5.33 -1.22 10.15
N SER A 322 6.64 -1.00 10.07
CA SER A 322 7.23 0.34 9.88
C SER A 322 6.80 1.05 8.59
N GLY A 323 6.30 0.32 7.58
CA GLY A 323 5.77 0.89 6.34
C GLY A 323 6.85 1.50 5.43
N MET A 324 8.11 1.11 5.61
CA MET A 324 9.25 1.68 4.87
C MET A 324 9.29 1.33 3.37
N GLY A 325 8.41 0.43 2.92
CA GLY A 325 8.26 0.10 1.51
C GLY A 325 7.26 1.00 0.77
N GLN A 326 6.54 1.89 1.46
CA GLN A 326 5.49 2.71 0.85
C GLN A 326 6.06 3.67 -0.21
N ARG A 327 5.32 3.84 -1.32
CA ARG A 327 5.68 4.72 -2.43
C ARG A 327 4.48 5.50 -2.98
N PRO A 328 4.64 6.81 -3.26
CA PRO A 328 5.81 7.62 -2.93
C PRO A 328 5.88 7.86 -1.42
N ASN A 329 7.10 7.94 -0.90
CA ASN A 329 7.34 8.41 0.45
C ASN A 329 8.53 9.38 0.46
N MET A 330 8.21 10.68 0.48
CA MET A 330 9.21 11.74 0.40
C MET A 330 9.96 11.99 1.70
N ALA A 331 9.47 11.50 2.86
CA ALA A 331 10.15 11.68 4.13
C ALA A 331 9.77 10.64 5.19
N TYR A 332 10.76 10.25 5.99
CA TYR A 332 10.60 9.45 7.20
C TYR A 332 11.00 10.29 8.42
N SER A 333 10.05 10.53 9.32
CA SER A 333 10.31 11.20 10.60
C SER A 333 10.47 10.23 11.78
N TRP A 334 10.67 8.94 11.50
CA TRP A 334 10.64 7.87 12.49
C TRP A 334 12.01 7.69 13.14
N THR A 335 12.01 7.51 14.45
CA THR A 335 13.20 7.11 15.21
C THR A 335 13.50 5.62 15.02
N LEU A 336 14.75 5.21 15.19
CA LEU A 336 15.14 3.79 15.13
C LEU A 336 14.35 2.94 16.15
N LYS A 337 14.05 3.49 17.32
CA LYS A 337 13.25 2.82 18.36
C LYS A 337 11.82 2.54 17.89
N GLU A 338 11.20 3.47 17.17
CA GLU A 338 9.86 3.27 16.61
C GLU A 338 9.88 2.22 15.51
N VAL A 339 10.86 2.25 14.61
CA VAL A 339 11.01 1.24 13.54
C VAL A 339 11.23 -0.17 14.10
N THR A 340 12.04 -0.30 15.15
CA THR A 340 12.34 -1.61 15.77
C THR A 340 11.25 -2.12 16.72
N SER A 341 10.26 -1.28 17.07
CA SER A 341 9.20 -1.64 18.01
C SER A 341 8.16 -2.64 17.48
N TYR A 342 8.13 -2.86 16.16
CA TYR A 342 7.13 -3.72 15.52
C TYR A 342 7.40 -5.21 15.70
N GLN A 343 8.65 -5.64 15.72
CA GLN A 343 9.02 -7.06 15.76
C GLN A 343 8.35 -7.83 16.92
N PRO A 344 8.36 -7.34 18.18
CA PRO A 344 7.69 -8.04 19.29
C PRO A 344 6.16 -8.13 19.12
N LEU A 345 5.52 -7.10 18.57
CA LEU A 345 4.08 -7.11 18.30
C LEU A 345 3.73 -8.13 17.22
N GLN A 346 4.51 -8.14 16.13
CA GLN A 346 4.35 -9.08 15.03
C GLN A 346 4.47 -10.53 15.52
N ARG A 347 5.46 -10.85 16.35
CA ARG A 347 5.63 -12.19 16.95
C ARG A 347 4.45 -12.60 17.83
N LYS A 348 3.88 -11.67 18.61
CA LYS A 348 2.67 -11.93 19.42
C LYS A 348 1.46 -12.25 18.55
N LEU A 349 1.22 -11.46 17.50
CA LEU A 349 0.12 -11.70 16.56
C LEU A 349 0.31 -13.02 15.80
N PHE A 350 1.54 -13.31 15.34
CA PHE A 350 1.89 -14.56 14.68
C PHE A 350 1.63 -15.77 15.57
N SER A 351 2.03 -15.71 16.84
CA SER A 351 1.79 -16.77 17.81
C SER A 351 0.29 -17.05 18.01
N MET A 352 -0.55 -16.02 17.96
CA MET A 352 -2.01 -16.19 18.02
C MET A 352 -2.56 -16.79 16.73
N ALA A 353 -2.07 -16.35 15.56
CA ALA A 353 -2.46 -16.93 14.27
C ALA A 353 -2.21 -18.45 14.26
N VAL A 354 -1.03 -18.92 14.67
CA VAL A 354 -0.70 -20.36 14.68
C VAL A 354 -1.62 -21.18 15.58
N LYS A 355 -2.03 -20.62 16.73
CA LYS A 355 -2.96 -21.28 17.67
C LYS A 355 -4.39 -21.33 17.14
N LEU A 356 -4.81 -20.32 16.36
CA LEU A 356 -6.15 -20.22 15.78
C LEU A 356 -6.29 -21.03 14.48
N LEU A 357 -5.19 -21.35 13.81
CA LEU A 357 -5.16 -22.06 12.54
C LEU A 357 -5.41 -23.56 12.71
N LYS A 358 -6.30 -24.13 11.91
CA LYS A 358 -6.54 -25.58 11.84
C LYS A 358 -5.29 -26.35 11.37
N PRO A 359 -5.11 -27.61 11.79
CA PRO A 359 -4.25 -28.56 11.09
C PRO A 359 -4.62 -28.63 9.59
N GLY A 360 -3.63 -28.63 8.71
CA GLY A 360 -3.80 -28.51 7.25
C GLY A 360 -4.12 -27.09 6.76
N GLY A 361 -4.33 -26.13 7.65
CA GLY A 361 -4.68 -24.76 7.30
C GLY A 361 -3.49 -23.94 6.77
N ILE A 362 -3.81 -22.85 6.07
CA ILE A 362 -2.82 -21.93 5.47
C ILE A 362 -2.71 -20.63 6.27
N LEU A 363 -1.48 -20.21 6.55
CA LEU A 363 -1.14 -18.89 7.08
C LEU A 363 -0.36 -18.10 6.05
N VAL A 364 -0.83 -16.89 5.71
CA VAL A 364 -0.04 -15.92 4.94
C VAL A 364 0.35 -14.77 5.85
N TYR A 365 1.65 -14.57 6.01
CA TYR A 365 2.25 -13.42 6.66
C TYR A 365 2.66 -12.40 5.60
N SER A 366 2.27 -11.14 5.78
CA SER A 366 2.67 -10.08 4.85
C SER A 366 2.93 -8.74 5.52
N THR A 367 3.82 -7.94 4.92
CA THR A 367 4.14 -6.58 5.36
C THR A 367 4.37 -5.64 4.18
N CYS A 368 4.20 -4.33 4.38
CA CYS A 368 4.59 -3.29 3.43
C CYS A 368 5.90 -2.57 3.83
N THR A 369 6.82 -3.31 4.47
CA THR A 369 8.15 -2.82 4.81
C THR A 369 9.24 -3.58 4.04
N ILE A 370 10.47 -3.11 4.17
CA ILE A 370 11.68 -3.64 3.53
C ILE A 370 12.72 -4.09 4.57
N THR A 371 12.42 -4.01 5.86
CA THR A 371 13.37 -4.36 6.92
C THR A 371 13.48 -5.87 7.10
N LEU A 372 14.71 -6.37 7.23
CA LEU A 372 15.01 -7.78 7.47
C LEU A 372 14.34 -8.29 8.76
N SER A 373 14.37 -7.46 9.81
CA SER A 373 13.85 -7.76 11.15
C SER A 373 12.34 -8.00 11.23
N GLU A 374 11.57 -7.41 10.31
CA GLU A 374 10.13 -7.58 10.20
C GLU A 374 9.75 -8.60 9.11
N ASN A 375 10.72 -9.15 8.37
CA ASN A 375 10.48 -9.98 7.18
C ASN A 375 11.15 -11.35 7.35
N GLU A 376 12.34 -11.55 6.77
CA GLU A 376 13.01 -12.84 6.75
C GLU A 376 13.37 -13.33 8.16
N GLU A 377 13.72 -12.43 9.10
CA GLU A 377 13.96 -12.82 10.50
C GLU A 377 12.69 -13.34 11.20
N GLN A 378 11.52 -12.84 10.80
CA GLN A 378 10.25 -13.32 11.34
C GLN A 378 9.91 -14.71 10.79
N VAL A 379 10.27 -14.98 9.52
CA VAL A 379 10.15 -16.33 8.94
C VAL A 379 11.08 -17.31 9.64
N ALA A 380 12.36 -16.95 9.80
CA ALA A 380 13.33 -17.80 10.50
C ALA A 380 12.89 -18.11 11.93
N TRP A 381 12.50 -17.07 12.70
CA TRP A 381 11.95 -17.23 14.04
C TRP A 381 10.70 -18.11 14.07
N ALA A 382 9.78 -17.95 13.10
CA ALA A 382 8.55 -18.74 13.05
C ALA A 382 8.82 -20.22 12.79
N LEU A 383 9.74 -20.55 11.89
CA LEU A 383 10.13 -21.93 11.57
C LEU A 383 10.84 -22.61 12.75
N GLU A 384 11.63 -21.87 13.53
CA GLU A 384 12.28 -22.37 14.75
C GLU A 384 11.26 -22.54 15.89
N THR A 385 10.39 -21.55 16.09
CA THR A 385 9.45 -21.52 17.24
C THR A 385 8.25 -22.44 17.05
N PHE A 386 7.82 -22.66 15.81
CA PHE A 386 6.64 -23.47 15.48
C PHE A 386 7.03 -24.61 14.53
N PRO A 387 7.52 -25.75 15.04
CA PRO A 387 7.87 -26.90 14.22
C PRO A 387 6.69 -27.49 13.44
N CYS A 388 5.45 -27.16 13.83
CA CYS A 388 4.25 -27.53 13.08
C CYS A 388 4.05 -26.71 11.81
N LEU A 389 4.82 -25.66 11.56
CA LEU A 389 4.73 -24.87 10.34
C LEU A 389 5.76 -25.31 9.31
N GLN A 390 5.33 -25.38 8.06
CA GLN A 390 6.20 -25.58 6.92
C GLN A 390 6.01 -24.45 5.93
N LEU A 391 7.12 -23.86 5.45
CA LEU A 391 7.10 -22.85 4.39
C LEU A 391 6.65 -23.47 3.07
N GLN A 392 5.81 -22.77 2.31
CA GLN A 392 5.19 -23.26 1.09
C GLN A 392 5.49 -22.38 -0.11
N SER A 393 5.42 -22.97 -1.31
CA SER A 393 5.44 -22.22 -2.56
C SER A 393 4.20 -21.33 -2.70
N GLN A 394 4.33 -20.28 -3.50
CA GLN A 394 3.30 -19.26 -3.67
C GLN A 394 2.93 -19.13 -5.14
N GLU A 395 1.63 -19.08 -5.40
CA GLU A 395 1.08 -18.85 -6.73
C GLU A 395 0.02 -17.75 -6.63
N PRO A 396 0.05 -16.72 -7.51
CA PRO A 396 1.08 -16.47 -8.51
C PRO A 396 2.41 -16.01 -7.90
N ARG A 397 3.50 -16.11 -8.67
CA ARG A 397 4.83 -15.67 -8.26
C ARG A 397 5.26 -14.44 -9.05
N ILE A 398 5.03 -13.28 -8.45
CA ILE A 398 5.31 -11.98 -9.07
C ILE A 398 6.54 -11.33 -8.45
N GLY A 399 6.69 -11.42 -7.12
CA GLY A 399 7.82 -10.86 -6.39
C GLY A 399 9.11 -11.66 -6.60
N GLY A 400 10.24 -11.00 -6.29
CA GLY A 400 11.54 -11.66 -6.23
C GLY A 400 11.69 -12.58 -5.02
N GLU A 401 12.84 -13.24 -4.91
CA GLU A 401 13.18 -14.10 -3.76
C GLU A 401 13.43 -13.29 -2.48
N GLY A 402 13.40 -13.97 -1.34
CA GLY A 402 13.75 -13.37 -0.05
C GLY A 402 15.19 -12.85 0.01
N MET A 403 15.43 -11.86 0.85
CA MET A 403 16.76 -11.29 1.05
C MET A 403 17.60 -12.17 1.99
N MET A 404 18.87 -12.37 1.65
CA MET A 404 19.82 -13.04 2.54
C MET A 404 20.02 -12.26 3.84
N GLY A 405 20.13 -12.99 4.95
CA GLY A 405 20.61 -12.44 6.22
C GLY A 405 19.91 -12.92 7.48
N ALA A 406 18.80 -13.66 7.33
CA ALA A 406 18.08 -14.27 8.45
C ALA A 406 18.51 -15.71 8.77
N GLY A 407 19.55 -16.24 8.12
CA GLY A 407 19.96 -17.64 8.27
C GLY A 407 19.07 -18.67 7.54
N LEU A 408 18.18 -18.22 6.65
CA LEU A 408 17.39 -19.09 5.77
C LEU A 408 18.25 -19.67 4.65
N SER A 409 17.96 -20.91 4.24
CA SER A 409 18.60 -21.54 3.08
C SER A 409 18.17 -20.89 1.77
N LEU A 410 18.94 -21.08 0.68
CA LEU A 410 18.57 -20.57 -0.64
C LEU A 410 17.21 -21.10 -1.12
N ASP A 411 16.90 -22.36 -0.82
CA ASP A 411 15.61 -22.95 -1.18
C ASP A 411 14.46 -22.33 -0.37
N GLN A 412 14.68 -21.99 0.90
CA GLN A 412 13.70 -21.26 1.69
C GLN A 412 13.49 -19.82 1.19
N LEU A 413 14.56 -19.11 0.81
CA LEU A 413 14.46 -17.76 0.21
C LEU A 413 13.66 -17.78 -1.10
N LYS A 414 13.82 -18.85 -1.89
CA LYS A 414 12.99 -19.11 -3.07
C LYS A 414 11.54 -19.40 -2.74
N LEU A 415 11.12 -19.68 -1.52
CA LEU A 415 9.68 -19.82 -1.19
C LEU A 415 9.03 -18.50 -0.77
N LEU A 416 9.82 -17.44 -0.62
CA LEU A 416 9.36 -16.11 -0.25
C LEU A 416 9.10 -15.25 -1.49
N GLN A 417 8.23 -14.24 -1.33
CA GLN A 417 8.06 -13.18 -2.32
C GLN A 417 8.40 -11.83 -1.69
N ARG A 418 9.44 -11.20 -2.22
CA ARG A 418 9.89 -9.86 -1.83
C ARG A 418 9.82 -8.93 -3.03
N PHE A 419 9.13 -7.82 -2.86
CA PHE A 419 9.05 -6.75 -3.85
C PHE A 419 10.10 -5.70 -3.50
N ASP A 420 11.12 -5.58 -4.36
CA ASP A 420 12.22 -4.63 -4.20
C ASP A 420 12.02 -3.42 -5.14
N PRO A 421 11.73 -2.22 -4.62
CA PRO A 421 11.58 -1.02 -5.43
C PRO A 421 12.83 -0.64 -6.25
N SER A 422 14.01 -1.15 -5.87
CA SER A 422 15.27 -0.90 -6.57
C SER A 422 15.57 -1.90 -7.68
N SER A 423 14.69 -2.89 -7.90
CA SER A 423 14.87 -3.95 -8.89
C SER A 423 14.90 -3.45 -10.34
N VAL A 424 14.32 -2.28 -10.61
CA VAL A 424 14.35 -1.61 -11.92
C VAL A 424 14.66 -0.13 -11.71
N THR A 425 15.56 0.41 -12.53
CA THR A 425 15.80 1.86 -12.59
C THR A 425 14.73 2.51 -13.47
N SER A 426 13.60 2.88 -12.87
CA SER A 426 12.55 3.61 -13.59
C SER A 426 13.03 5.02 -13.95
N ARG A 427 13.11 5.34 -15.25
CA ARG A 427 13.52 6.68 -15.75
C ARG A 427 12.34 7.65 -15.86
N GLY A 428 11.15 7.23 -15.41
CA GLY A 428 9.88 7.88 -15.72
C GLY A 428 9.35 7.47 -17.09
N MET A 429 8.04 7.57 -17.26
CA MET A 429 7.34 7.24 -18.49
C MET A 429 6.76 8.53 -19.09
N ASP A 430 7.08 8.79 -20.35
CA ASP A 430 6.48 9.88 -21.13
C ASP A 430 5.48 9.32 -22.16
N ILE A 431 4.77 10.21 -22.86
CA ILE A 431 3.71 9.80 -23.80
C ILE A 431 4.30 9.00 -24.97
N ASN A 432 5.47 9.37 -25.47
CA ASN A 432 6.11 8.71 -26.61
C ASN A 432 6.56 7.30 -26.22
N SER A 433 7.27 7.16 -25.10
CA SER A 433 7.70 5.87 -24.58
C SER A 433 6.52 4.95 -24.26
N LEU A 434 5.39 5.48 -23.80
CA LEU A 434 4.17 4.69 -23.59
C LEU A 434 3.59 4.15 -24.90
N GLN A 435 3.58 4.95 -25.98
CA GLN A 435 3.08 4.52 -27.29
C GLN A 435 3.98 3.46 -27.95
N ASP A 436 5.29 3.54 -27.74
CA ASP A 436 6.27 2.62 -28.30
C ASP A 436 6.43 1.33 -27.47
N SER A 437 5.89 1.28 -26.26
CA SER A 437 6.04 0.14 -25.35
C SER A 437 5.08 -1.01 -25.68
N ARG A 438 5.59 -2.24 -25.65
CA ARG A 438 4.75 -3.45 -25.74
C ARG A 438 4.03 -3.70 -24.42
N GLU A 439 2.83 -4.28 -24.47
CA GLU A 439 2.03 -4.59 -23.28
C GLU A 439 2.78 -5.50 -22.29
N GLU A 440 3.53 -6.49 -22.79
CA GLU A 440 4.36 -7.38 -21.97
C GLU A 440 5.44 -6.64 -21.17
N ASP A 441 6.09 -5.64 -21.78
CA ASP A 441 7.13 -4.84 -21.12
C ASP A 441 6.51 -3.95 -20.03
N LEU A 442 5.30 -3.43 -20.26
CA LEU A 442 4.54 -2.67 -19.28
C LEU A 442 4.10 -3.54 -18.09
N ILE A 443 3.63 -4.77 -18.33
CA ILE A 443 3.28 -5.71 -17.26
C ILE A 443 4.53 -6.07 -16.44
N LEU A 444 5.65 -6.35 -17.10
CA LEU A 444 6.91 -6.64 -16.41
C LEU A 444 7.38 -5.46 -15.55
N LEU A 445 7.22 -4.23 -16.05
CA LEU A 445 7.53 -3.03 -15.29
C LEU A 445 6.58 -2.86 -14.10
N ALA A 446 5.29 -3.13 -14.25
CA ALA A 446 4.31 -3.07 -13.15
C ALA A 446 4.63 -4.05 -12.03
N ASN A 447 5.14 -5.24 -12.38
CA ASN A 447 5.53 -6.28 -11.42
C ASN A 447 6.76 -5.88 -10.59
N LYS A 448 7.69 -5.11 -11.20
CA LYS A 448 8.96 -4.73 -10.57
C LYS A 448 8.92 -3.35 -9.92
N ASP A 449 8.41 -2.33 -10.61
CA ASP A 449 8.35 -0.94 -10.13
C ASP A 449 7.12 -0.68 -9.25
N CYS A 450 7.05 -1.40 -8.13
CA CYS A 450 5.97 -1.30 -7.15
C CYS A 450 6.49 -0.94 -5.75
N ILE A 451 5.61 -0.96 -4.76
CA ILE A 451 5.98 -0.69 -3.36
C ILE A 451 6.88 -1.81 -2.80
N GLY A 452 7.67 -1.48 -1.78
CA GLY A 452 8.35 -2.48 -0.96
C GLY A 452 7.34 -3.33 -0.20
N PHE A 453 7.41 -4.64 -0.38
CA PHE A 453 6.43 -5.57 0.16
C PHE A 453 7.03 -6.95 0.38
N PHE A 454 6.46 -7.72 1.31
CA PHE A 454 6.92 -9.06 1.64
C PHE A 454 5.74 -10.01 1.88
N ILE A 455 5.85 -11.24 1.38
CA ILE A 455 4.85 -12.30 1.53
C ILE A 455 5.55 -13.62 1.86
N ALA A 456 5.10 -14.28 2.93
CA ALA A 456 5.48 -15.62 3.32
C ALA A 456 4.23 -16.48 3.53
N LYS A 457 4.22 -17.69 2.96
CA LYS A 457 3.11 -18.63 3.06
C LYS A 457 3.55 -19.87 3.83
N PHE A 458 2.72 -20.29 4.77
CA PHE A 458 2.95 -21.47 5.61
C PHE A 458 1.73 -22.38 5.56
N ILE A 459 1.97 -23.68 5.70
CA ILE A 459 0.95 -24.66 6.04
C ILE A 459 1.20 -25.15 7.48
N LYS A 460 0.13 -25.36 8.24
CA LYS A 460 0.22 -26.05 9.53
C LYS A 460 0.07 -27.55 9.31
N LEU A 461 1.10 -28.30 9.66
CA LEU A 461 1.11 -29.75 9.56
C LEU A 461 0.13 -30.37 10.56
N ASN A 462 -0.45 -31.50 10.17
CA ASN A 462 -1.24 -32.30 11.08
C ASN A 462 -0.36 -32.81 12.22
N SER A 463 -0.85 -32.70 13.45
CA SER A 463 -0.25 -33.38 14.60
C SER A 463 -0.21 -34.87 14.27
N LYS A 464 0.99 -35.45 14.18
CA LYS A 464 1.18 -36.89 14.03
C LYS A 464 0.73 -37.64 15.27
#